data_AF-A0A1J3HTA9-F1
#
_entry.id   AF-A0A1J3HTA9-F1
#
_cell.length_a   1.000
_cell.length_b   1.000
_cell.length_c   1.000
_cell.angle_alpha   90.00
_cell.angle_beta   90.00
_cell.angle_gamma   90.00
#
_symmetry.space_group_name_H-M   'P 1'
#
loop_
_entity.id
_entity.type
_entity.pdbx_description
1 polymer ?
#
loop_
_entity_poly.entity_id
_entity_poly.type
_entity_poly.pdbx_seq_one_letter_code
_entity_poly.pdbx_strand_id
1 'polypeptide(L)' 'FNRESLSRIATAVGIPVSLAPETERKENFEVAKVYVKVDLTKELPPKVISGFTNGREAHISVTYPWLPIKCDDCGKYGF' A
#
# COMPACT_ATOMS: atom_id res chain seq x y z
N PHE A 1 -14.41 -3.43 4.94
CA PHE A 1 -13.76 -2.21 4.42
C PHE A 1 -14.57 -1.63 3.25
N ASN A 2 -14.34 -0.37 2.87
CA ASN A 2 -14.89 0.25 1.65
C ASN A 2 -13.74 0.88 0.82
N ARG A 3 -14.01 1.23 -0.44
CA ARG A 3 -12.98 1.77 -1.35
C ARG A 3 -12.29 3.02 -0.81
N GLU A 4 -13.06 3.96 -0.27
CA GLU A 4 -12.54 5.23 0.23
C GLU A 4 -11.63 5.07 1.44
N SER A 5 -11.98 4.20 2.38
CA SER A 5 -11.15 3.88 3.55
C SER A 5 -9.82 3.23 3.16
N LEU A 6 -9.83 2.28 2.23
CA LEU A 6 -8.61 1.67 1.71
C LEU A 6 -7.74 2.67 0.96
N SER A 7 -8.34 3.54 0.14
CA SER A 7 -7.60 4.61 -0.54
C SER A 7 -6.91 5.56 0.45
N ARG A 8 -7.59 5.94 1.53
CA ARG A 8 -7.01 6.81 2.58
C ARG A 8 -5.82 6.14 3.28
N ILE A 9 -5.92 4.86 3.61
CA ILE A 9 -4.82 4.10 4.21
C ILE A 9 -3.66 4.00 3.21
N ALA A 10 -3.95 3.69 1.95
CA ALA A 10 -2.95 3.57 0.90
C ALA A 10 -2.24 4.91 0.59
N THR A 11 -2.85 6.06 0.89
CA THR A 11 -2.19 7.38 0.79
C THR A 11 -0.97 7.50 1.70
N ALA A 12 -0.95 6.80 2.84
CA ALA A 12 0.23 6.75 3.71
C ALA A 12 1.42 6.00 3.07
N VAL A 13 1.15 5.15 2.08
CA VAL A 13 2.17 4.39 1.34
C VAL A 13 2.58 5.09 0.04
N GLY A 14 1.64 5.75 -0.64
CA GLY A 14 1.89 6.43 -1.90
C GLY A 14 0.59 6.90 -2.57
N ILE A 15 0.55 6.95 -3.90
CA ILE A 15 -0.64 7.39 -4.64
C ILE A 15 -1.48 6.15 -5.00
N PRO A 16 -2.66 5.94 -4.38
CA PRO A 16 -3.53 4.81 -4.72
C PRO A 16 -4.06 4.94 -6.15
N VAL A 17 -4.00 3.85 -6.92
CA VAL A 17 -4.46 3.80 -8.31
C VAL A 17 -5.78 3.05 -8.40
N SER A 18 -5.81 1.83 -7.86
CA SER A 18 -6.97 0.94 -7.96
C SER A 18 -6.89 -0.17 -6.90
N LEU A 19 -8.02 -0.82 -6.65
CA LEU A 19 -8.06 -2.03 -5.84
C LEU A 19 -7.80 -3.26 -6.72
N ALA A 20 -7.26 -4.33 -6.13
CA ALA A 20 -7.23 -5.61 -6.83
C ALA A 20 -8.64 -6.22 -6.92
N PRO A 21 -8.94 -7.04 -7.95
CA PRO A 21 -10.28 -7.62 -8.14
C PRO A 21 -10.79 -8.38 -6.92
N GLU A 22 -9.91 -9.12 -6.24
CA GLU A 22 -10.24 -9.86 -5.02
C GLU A 22 -10.65 -8.95 -3.86
N THR A 23 -10.00 -7.79 -3.74
CA THR A 23 -10.32 -6.77 -2.74
C THR A 23 -11.64 -6.08 -3.10
N GLU A 24 -11.89 -5.78 -4.38
CA GLU A 24 -13.16 -5.18 -4.83
C GLU A 24 -14.35 -6.11 -4.58
N ARG A 25 -14.16 -7.40 -4.81
CA ARG A 25 -15.14 -8.46 -4.56
C ARG A 25 -15.29 -8.82 -3.09
N LYS A 26 -14.42 -8.30 -2.22
CA LYS A 26 -14.39 -8.57 -0.77
C LYS A 26 -14.24 -10.07 -0.47
N GLU A 27 -13.41 -10.75 -1.26
CA GLU A 27 -13.15 -12.19 -1.11
C GLU A 27 -12.35 -12.49 0.17
N ASN A 28 -11.53 -11.53 0.63
CA ASN A 28 -10.76 -11.62 1.87
C ASN A 28 -10.95 -10.35 2.71
N PHE A 29 -11.24 -10.50 4.00
CA PHE A 29 -11.43 -9.39 4.96
C PHE A 29 -10.19 -9.10 5.82
N GLU A 30 -9.21 -10.00 5.83
CA GLU A 30 -7.95 -9.89 6.56
C GLU A 30 -6.87 -9.21 5.70
N VAL A 31 -6.88 -9.48 4.38
CA VAL A 31 -5.90 -8.96 3.43
C VAL A 31 -6.60 -8.14 2.35
N ALA A 32 -6.17 -6.89 2.18
CA ALA A 32 -6.61 -6.02 1.10
C ALA A 32 -5.43 -5.69 0.18
N LYS A 33 -5.51 -6.13 -1.08
CA LYS A 33 -4.53 -5.78 -2.12
C LYS A 33 -4.94 -4.50 -2.83
N VAL A 34 -4.01 -3.54 -2.87
CA VAL A 34 -4.19 -2.21 -3.45
C VAL A 34 -3.01 -1.91 -4.38
N TYR A 35 -3.30 -1.41 -5.57
CA TYR A 35 -2.28 -0.89 -6.48
C TYR A 35 -1.96 0.54 -6.10
N VAL A 36 -0.68 0.80 -5.79
CA VAL A 36 -0.20 2.10 -5.32
C VAL A 36 1.04 2.49 -6.13
N LYS A 37 1.08 3.73 -6.63
CA LYS A 37 2.32 4.31 -7.17
C LYS A 37 3.15 4.80 -5.99
N VAL A 38 4.35 4.25 -5.86
CA VAL A 38 5.28 4.57 -4.78
C VAL A 38 6.53 5.23 -5.32
N ASP A 39 7.14 6.08 -4.51
CA ASP A 39 8.45 6.68 -4.81
C ASP A 39 9.53 5.75 -4.26
N LEU A 40 10.28 5.10 -5.15
CA LEU A 40 11.30 4.13 -4.79
C LEU A 40 12.63 4.76 -4.38
N THR A 41 12.78 6.09 -4.52
CA THR A 41 13.96 6.81 -4.05
C THR A 41 13.93 7.02 -2.53
N LYS A 42 12.79 6.72 -1.91
CA LYS A 42 12.55 6.83 -0.46
C LYS A 42 12.29 5.45 0.13
N GLU A 43 12.58 5.32 1.42
CA GLU A 43 12.22 4.12 2.17
C GLU A 43 10.70 3.96 2.21
N LEU A 44 10.22 2.78 1.83
CA LEU A 44 8.79 2.48 1.82
C LEU A 44 8.32 2.05 3.22
N PRO A 45 7.18 2.57 3.70
CA PRO A 45 6.72 2.29 5.05
C PRO A 45 6.26 0.83 5.18
N PRO A 46 6.87 0.03 6.08
CA PRO A 46 6.45 -1.37 6.28
C PRO A 46 5.13 -1.50 7.05
N LYS A 47 4.65 -0.40 7.66
CA LYS A 47 3.44 -0.37 8.49
C LYS A 47 2.75 0.98 8.35
N VAL A 48 1.42 0.96 8.42
CA VAL A 48 0.57 2.16 8.49
C VAL A 48 -0.22 2.10 9.80
N ILE A 49 -0.23 3.20 10.53
CA ILE A 49 -1.03 3.35 11.75
C ILE A 49 -2.26 4.17 11.38
N SER A 50 -3.44 3.62 11.62
CA SER A 50 -4.71 4.32 11.44
C SER A 50 -5.31 4.63 12.80
N GLY A 51 -5.32 5.91 13.16
CA GLY A 51 -5.97 6.40 14.38
C GLY A 51 -7.47 6.51 14.20
N PHE A 52 -8.23 5.95 15.13
CA PHE A 52 -9.68 6.09 15.21
C PHE A 52 -10.06 7.19 16.19
N THR A 53 -11.22 7.81 15.96
CA THR A 53 -11.76 8.89 16.81
C THR A 53 -12.04 8.48 18.26
N ASN A 54 -12.08 7.18 18.53
CA ASN A 54 -12.22 6.61 19.87
C ASN A 54 -10.89 6.40 20.60
N GLY A 55 -9.77 6.94 20.07
CA GLY A 55 -8.44 6.80 20.64
C GLY A 55 -7.78 5.44 20.43
N ARG A 56 -8.40 4.53 19.66
CA ARG A 56 -7.78 3.27 19.26
C ARG A 56 -6.92 3.47 18.03
N GLU A 57 -5.88 2.67 17.91
CA GLU A 57 -4.99 2.65 16.74
C GLU A 57 -5.03 1.26 16.11
N ALA A 58 -5.20 1.19 14.79
CA ALA A 58 -4.99 -0.03 14.01
C ALA A 58 -3.60 -0.01 13.39
N HIS A 59 -2.84 -1.07 13.64
CA HIS A 59 -1.54 -1.30 13.04
C HIS A 59 -1.72 -2.19 11.82
N ILE A 60 -1.52 -1.62 10.64
CA ILE A 60 -1.70 -2.31 9.37
C ILE A 60 -0.31 -2.60 8.81
N SER A 61 0.02 -3.88 8.65
CA SER A 61 1.29 -4.28 8.03
C SER A 61 1.19 -4.16 6.51
N VAL A 62 2.24 -3.61 5.89
CA VAL A 62 2.31 -3.42 4.44
C VAL A 62 3.39 -4.34 3.90
N THR A 63 3.08 -5.04 2.81
CA THR A 63 4.03 -5.93 2.12
C THR A 63 4.03 -5.59 0.64
N TYR A 64 5.22 -5.56 0.05
CA TYR A 64 5.44 -5.28 -1.36
C TYR A 64 5.88 -6.57 -2.04
N PRO A 65 4.95 -7.37 -2.60
CA PRO A 65 5.28 -8.68 -3.16
C PRO A 65 6.24 -8.58 -4.35
N TRP A 66 6.25 -7.44 -5.06
CA TRP A 66 7.18 -7.18 -6.14
C TRP A 66 7.55 -5.69 -6.16
N LEU A 67 8.85 -5.41 -6.21
CA LEU A 67 9.42 -4.07 -6.43
C LEU A 67 10.43 -4.16 -7.58
N PRO A 68 10.47 -3.16 -8.46
CA PRO A 68 11.42 -3.16 -9.57
C PRO A 68 12.86 -3.05 -9.05
N ILE A 69 13.77 -3.72 -9.74
CA ILE A 69 15.18 -3.78 -9.36
C ILE A 69 15.83 -2.46 -9.78
N LYS A 70 16.57 -1.83 -8.86
CA LYS A 70 17.41 -0.68 -9.20
C LYS A 70 18.70 -1.17 -9.83
N CYS A 71 19.00 -0.72 -11.04
CA CYS A 71 20.30 -0.95 -11.66
C CYS A 71 21.36 -0.11 -10.94
N ASP A 72 22.42 -0.76 -10.44
CA ASP A 72 23.50 -0.08 -9.71
C ASP A 72 24.35 0.81 -10.65
N ASP A 73 24.49 0.38 -11.92
CA ASP A 73 25.34 1.05 -12.91
C ASP A 73 24.74 2.36 -13.45
N CYS A 74 23.43 2.37 -13.75
CA CYS A 74 22.75 3.55 -14.31
C CYS A 74 21.74 4.23 -13.35
N GLY A 75 21.51 3.66 -12.16
CA GLY A 75 20.62 4.20 -11.14
C GLY A 75 19.12 4.15 -11.49
N LYS A 76 18.73 3.56 -12.62
CA LYS A 76 17.35 3.46 -13.10
C LYS A 76 16.66 2.19 -12.58
N TYR A 77 15.34 2.26 -12.39
CA TYR A 77 14.51 1.10 -12.05
C TYR A 77 14.09 0.39 -13.33
N GLY A 78 14.43 -0.90 -13.43
CA GLY A 78 14.04 -1.78 -14.52
C GLY A 78 12.82 -2.63 -14.18
N PHE A 79 12.10 -3.09 -15.22
CA PHE A 79 11.05 -4.10 -15.12
C PHE A 79 11.62 -5.50 -15.25
#